data_AF-A0A371E4U2-F1
#
_entry.id   AF-A0A371E4U2-F1
#
_cell.length_a   1.000
_cell.length_b   1.000
_cell.length_c   1.000
_cell.angle_alpha   90.00
_cell.angle_beta   90.00
_cell.angle_gamma   90.00
#
_symmetry.space_group_name_H-M   'P 1'
#
loop_
_entity.id
_entity.type
_entity.pdbx_description
1 polymer ?
#
loop_
_entity_poly.entity_id
_entity_poly.type
_entity_poly.pdbx_seq_one_letter_code
_entity_poly.pdbx_strand_id
1 'polypeptide(L)'
;MAKILSDDNLPHQFPAGLTILAIDNDPAVIESIRKMCSRCHYNVFTLCAVSTCCESPVALKILRERKDCADVILMEVHMPEIDGFEFLEHARKEINVPIISV
;
A
#
# COMPACT_ATOMS: atom_id res chain seq x y z
N MET A 1 17.42 33.26 13.79
CA MET A 1 16.17 33.11 13.01
C MET A 1 16.43 32.12 11.90
N ALA A 2 15.83 30.93 11.95
CA ALA A 2 15.96 29.94 10.89
C ALA A 2 15.20 30.42 9.66
N LYS A 3 15.87 30.44 8.50
CA LYS A 3 15.31 30.88 7.23
C LYS A 3 14.42 29.77 6.72
N ILE A 4 13.11 30.01 6.65
CA ILE A 4 12.19 29.11 5.94
C ILE A 4 12.60 29.16 4.47
N LEU A 5 13.13 28.05 3.96
CA LEU A 5 13.42 27.89 2.54
C LEU A 5 12.08 27.95 1.80
N SER A 6 11.95 28.89 0.87
CA SER A 6 10.80 29.00 -0.04
C SER A 6 10.70 27.74 -0.90
N ASP A 7 9.48 27.20 -0.97
CA ASP A 7 9.09 25.88 -1.53
C ASP A 7 9.33 25.74 -3.06
N ASP A 8 9.78 26.81 -3.73
CA ASP A 8 9.86 26.94 -5.19
C ASP A 8 10.98 26.11 -5.86
N ASN A 9 11.73 25.30 -5.11
CA ASN A 9 12.87 24.51 -5.63
C ASN A 9 12.84 23.02 -5.27
N LEU A 10 11.77 22.51 -4.65
CA LEU A 10 11.56 21.06 -4.68
C LEU A 10 11.06 20.68 -6.08
N PRO A 11 11.58 19.61 -6.69
CA PRO A 11 10.91 19.07 -7.86
C PRO A 11 9.49 18.71 -7.44
N HIS A 12 8.48 19.38 -8.00
CA HIS A 12 7.06 19.04 -7.84
C HIS A 12 6.71 17.65 -8.45
N GLN A 13 7.70 16.79 -8.64
CA GLN A 13 7.57 15.46 -9.19
C GLN A 13 7.72 14.44 -8.06
N PHE A 14 6.76 13.54 -8.00
CA PHE A 14 6.87 12.35 -7.19
C PHE A 14 8.12 11.54 -7.60
N PRO A 15 8.85 10.93 -6.64
CA PRO A 15 10.02 10.11 -6.95
C PRO A 15 9.63 8.96 -7.88
N ALA A 16 10.38 8.67 -8.95
CA ALA A 16 10.06 7.55 -9.82
C ALA A 16 10.55 6.22 -9.24
N GLY A 17 9.95 5.10 -9.67
CA GLY A 17 10.48 3.75 -9.41
C GLY A 17 10.09 3.11 -8.08
N LEU A 18 9.33 3.81 -7.23
CA LEU A 18 8.77 3.20 -6.01
C LEU A 18 7.86 2.03 -6.36
N THR A 19 7.88 1.01 -5.52
CA THR A 19 7.03 -0.17 -5.65
C THR A 19 5.93 -0.13 -4.61
N ILE A 20 4.69 -0.04 -5.08
CA ILE A 20 3.48 0.05 -4.27
C ILE A 20 2.77 -1.29 -4.26
N LEU A 21 2.40 -1.77 -3.07
CA LEU A 21 1.48 -2.89 -2.92
C LEU A 21 0.10 -2.35 -2.51
N ALA A 22 -0.91 -2.52 -3.36
CA ALA A 22 -2.28 -2.11 -3.07
C ALA A 22 -3.14 -3.32 -2.68
N ILE A 23 -3.82 -3.25 -1.54
CA ILE A 23 -4.70 -4.28 -0.98
C ILE A 23 -6.08 -3.67 -0.76
N ASP A 24 -7.05 -4.11 -1.54
CA ASP A 24 -8.42 -3.58 -1.49
C ASP A 24 -9.42 -4.65 -1.92
N ASN A 25 -10.66 -4.61 -1.42
CA ASN A 25 -11.73 -5.51 -1.83
C ASN A 25 -12.60 -4.96 -2.97
N ASP A 26 -12.42 -3.69 -3.36
CA ASP A 26 -13.07 -3.06 -4.50
C ASP A 26 -12.13 -3.00 -5.72
N PRO A 27 -12.41 -3.78 -6.79
CA PRO A 27 -11.63 -3.75 -8.03
C PRO A 27 -11.55 -2.37 -8.68
N ALA A 28 -12.55 -1.51 -8.50
CA ALA A 28 -12.55 -0.15 -9.05
C ALA A 28 -11.54 0.76 -8.33
N VAL A 29 -11.36 0.58 -7.02
CA VAL A 29 -10.34 1.29 -6.24
C VAL A 29 -8.95 0.81 -6.66
N ILE A 30 -8.74 -0.50 -6.78
CA ILE A 30 -7.48 -1.08 -7.30
C ILE A 30 -7.12 -0.48 -8.66
N GLU A 31 -8.09 -0.40 -9.57
CA GLU A 31 -7.86 0.17 -10.90
C GLU A 31 -7.51 1.66 -10.84
N SER A 32 -8.13 2.40 -9.93
CA SER A 32 -7.86 3.82 -9.70
C SER A 32 -6.44 4.02 -9.16
N ILE A 33 -6.04 3.24 -8.16
CA ILE A 33 -4.68 3.25 -7.60
C ILE A 33 -3.65 2.94 -8.69
N ARG A 34 -3.89 1.91 -9.50
CA ARG A 34 -3.00 1.52 -10.60
C ARG A 34 -2.78 2.66 -11.59
N LYS A 35 -3.86 3.34 -12.01
CA LYS A 35 -3.78 4.51 -12.91
C LYS A 35 -3.02 5.67 -12.29
N MET A 36 -3.29 5.98 -11.02
CA MET A 36 -2.62 7.07 -10.32
C MET A 36 -1.12 6.81 -10.16
N CYS A 37 -0.75 5.61 -9.72
CA CYS A 37 0.64 5.21 -9.53
C CYS A 37 1.42 5.17 -10.86
N SER A 38 0.77 4.74 -11.95
CA SER A 38 1.39 4.76 -13.30
C SER A 38 1.76 6.18 -13.73
N ARG A 39 0.94 7.19 -13.43
CA ARG A 39 1.25 8.61 -13.70
C ARG A 39 2.46 9.12 -12.90
N CYS A 40 2.75 8.48 -11.77
CA CYS A 40 3.91 8.77 -10.93
C CYS A 40 5.13 7.89 -11.25
N HIS A 41 5.07 7.05 -12.29
CA HIS A 41 6.13 6.10 -12.65
C HIS A 41 6.48 5.11 -11.52
N TYR A 42 5.46 4.70 -10.75
CA TYR A 42 5.59 3.66 -9.74
C TYR A 42 5.32 2.27 -10.33
N ASN A 43 5.98 1.26 -9.77
CA ASN A 43 5.63 -0.15 -9.96
C ASN A 43 4.46 -0.47 -9.02
N VAL A 44 3.44 -1.20 -9.49
CA VAL A 44 2.28 -1.54 -8.66
C VAL A 44 2.04 -3.03 -8.69
N PHE A 45 1.98 -3.64 -7.52
CA PHE A 45 1.40 -4.95 -7.30
C PHE A 45 0.04 -4.77 -6.63
N THR A 46 -0.97 -5.50 -7.10
CA THR A 46 -2.34 -5.39 -6.60
C THR A 46 -2.80 -6.73 -6.06
N LEU A 47 -3.44 -6.72 -4.90
CA LEU A 47 -4.11 -7.86 -4.30
C LEU A 47 -5.57 -7.49 -4.08
N CYS A 48 -6.46 -8.22 -4.75
CA CYS A 48 -7.88 -8.10 -4.52
C CYS A 48 -8.24 -8.98 -3.32
N ALA A 49 -8.58 -8.37 -2.19
CA ALA A 49 -9.02 -9.07 -1.00
C ALA A 49 -10.50 -9.45 -1.15
N VAL A 50 -10.80 -10.31 -2.14
CA VAL A 50 -12.15 -10.77 -2.41
C VAL A 50 -12.17 -12.29 -2.33
N SER A 51 -13.00 -12.78 -1.42
CA SER A 51 -13.48 -14.16 -1.28
C SER A 51 -12.70 -15.11 -0.36
N THR A 52 -13.25 -15.25 0.85
CA THR A 52 -13.87 -16.45 1.40
C THR A 52 -13.26 -17.76 0.93
N CYS A 53 -12.14 -18.14 1.53
CA CYS A 53 -11.73 -19.53 1.74
C CYS A 53 -10.39 -19.62 2.45
N CYS A 54 -9.60 -18.55 2.39
CA CYS A 54 -8.29 -18.54 3.00
C CYS A 54 -8.25 -17.39 4.00
N GLU A 55 -8.30 -17.77 5.26
CA GLU A 55 -8.01 -17.00 6.46
C GLU A 55 -7.01 -15.83 6.21
N SER A 56 -7.04 -14.81 7.08
CA SER A 56 -6.00 -13.78 7.30
C SER A 56 -4.52 -14.16 6.97
N PRO A 57 -4.05 -15.41 7.18
CA PRO A 57 -2.79 -15.94 6.69
C PRO A 57 -2.46 -15.69 5.22
N VAL A 58 -3.38 -15.58 4.25
CA VAL A 58 -2.96 -15.41 2.85
C VAL A 58 -2.42 -14.00 2.58
N ALA A 59 -3.12 -12.96 3.02
CA ALA A 59 -2.63 -11.60 2.89
C ALA A 59 -1.34 -11.40 3.71
N LEU A 60 -1.26 -11.95 4.93
CA LEU A 60 -0.04 -11.91 5.74
C LEU A 60 1.09 -12.75 5.14
N LYS A 61 0.80 -13.91 4.52
CA LYS A 61 1.79 -14.74 3.83
C LYS A 61 2.34 -14.02 2.61
N ILE A 62 1.47 -13.45 1.77
CA ILE A 62 1.91 -12.67 0.61
C ILE A 62 2.72 -11.46 1.07
N LEU A 63 2.28 -10.78 2.14
CA LEU A 63 3.07 -9.71 2.74
C LEU A 63 4.42 -10.20 3.25
N ARG A 64 4.50 -11.34 3.93
CA ARG A 64 5.78 -11.94 4.38
C ARG A 64 6.69 -12.30 3.22
N GLU A 65 6.13 -12.83 2.14
CA GLU A 65 6.85 -13.21 0.92
C GLU A 65 7.30 -11.99 0.12
N ARG A 66 6.59 -10.86 0.23
CA ARG A 66 6.81 -9.64 -0.57
C ARG A 66 7.23 -8.41 0.24
N LYS A 67 7.49 -8.55 1.55
CA LYS A 67 7.83 -7.42 2.43
C LYS A 67 9.09 -6.68 1.97
N ASP A 68 10.02 -7.38 1.32
CA ASP A 68 11.25 -6.80 0.79
C ASP A 68 11.09 -6.32 -0.65
N CYS A 69 9.88 -6.39 -1.21
CA CYS A 69 9.56 -6.07 -2.60
C CYS A 69 8.67 -4.83 -2.74
N ALA A 70 8.27 -4.18 -1.66
CA ALA A 70 7.43 -2.97 -1.68
C ALA A 70 8.04 -1.87 -0.80
N ASP A 71 7.98 -0.64 -1.30
CA ASP A 71 8.39 0.55 -0.56
C ASP A 71 7.25 1.12 0.28
N VAL A 72 6.00 0.93 -0.14
CA VAL A 72 4.78 1.36 0.56
C VAL A 72 3.65 0.36 0.30
N ILE A 73 2.83 0.12 1.33
CA ILE A 73 1.59 -0.64 1.23
C ILE A 73 0.40 0.33 1.37
N LEU A 74 -0.52 0.29 0.41
CA LEU A 74 -1.83 0.95 0.48
C LEU A 74 -2.87 -0.11 0.81
N MET A 75 -3.64 0.08 1.88
CA MET A 75 -4.56 -0.95 2.37
C MET A 75 -5.90 -0.38 2.82
N GLU A 76 -7.00 -0.96 2.33
CA GLU A 76 -8.33 -0.76 2.90
C GLU A 76 -8.46 -1.54 4.22
N VAL A 77 -9.04 -0.91 5.24
CA VAL A 77 -9.25 -1.51 6.56
C VAL A 77 -10.68 -2.01 6.78
N HIS A 78 -11.66 -1.43 6.07
CA HIS A 78 -13.06 -1.82 6.07
C HIS A 78 -13.33 -2.89 5.02
N MET A 79 -12.66 -4.03 5.16
CA MET A 79 -12.93 -5.19 4.31
C MET A 79 -14.08 -6.02 4.91
N PRO A 80 -15.00 -6.55 4.09
CA PRO A 80 -16.20 -7.24 4.56
C PRO A 80 -15.93 -8.58 5.29
N GLU A 81 -14.77 -9.20 5.08
CA GLU A 81 -14.46 -10.54 5.59
C GLU A 81 -13.20 -10.62 6.47
N ILE A 82 -12.34 -9.60 6.39
CA ILE A 82 -11.07 -9.53 7.11
C ILE A 82 -11.14 -8.29 7.99
N ASP A 83 -10.89 -8.45 9.29
CA ASP A 83 -10.65 -7.29 10.15
C ASP A 83 -9.29 -6.66 9.76
N GLY A 84 -9.35 -5.58 8.98
CA GLY A 84 -8.17 -4.88 8.50
C GLY A 84 -7.35 -4.26 9.64
N PHE A 85 -7.96 -3.94 10.78
CA PHE A 85 -7.23 -3.44 11.95
C PHE A 85 -6.46 -4.56 12.66
N GLU A 86 -7.08 -5.73 12.85
CA GLU A 86 -6.39 -6.90 13.40
C GLU A 86 -5.20 -7.29 12.50
N PHE A 87 -5.40 -7.24 11.18
CA PHE A 87 -4.34 -7.46 10.21
C PHE A 87 -3.18 -6.47 10.39
N LEU A 88 -3.47 -5.16 10.47
CA LEU A 88 -2.46 -4.12 10.65
C LEU A 88 -1.66 -4.34 11.95
N GLU A 89 -2.30 -4.73 13.04
CA GLU A 89 -1.62 -5.03 14.30
C GLU A 89 -0.63 -6.20 14.19
N HIS A 90 -0.91 -7.21 13.36
CA HIS A 90 0.03 -8.29 13.07
C HIS A 90 1.13 -7.84 12.10
N ALA A 91 0.74 -7.18 11.00
CA ALA A 91 1.65 -6.67 9.98
C ALA A 91 2.73 -5.76 10.58
N ARG A 92 2.35 -4.81 11.44
CA ARG A 92 3.28 -3.85 12.09
C ARG A 92 4.34 -4.51 12.98
N LYS A 93 4.12 -5.75 13.44
CA LYS A 93 5.09 -6.49 14.26
C LYS A 93 6.16 -7.17 13.41
N GLU A 94 5.87 -7.46 12.15
CA GLU A 94 6.69 -8.32 11.29
C GLU A 94 7.22 -7.63 10.03
N ILE A 95 6.58 -6.54 9.63
CA ILE A 95 6.80 -5.84 8.37
C ILE A 95 7.33 -4.45 8.66
N ASN A 96 8.52 -4.16 8.15
CA ASN A 96 9.17 -2.86 8.29
C ASN A 96 8.97 -1.99 7.03
N VAL A 97 7.74 -1.97 6.52
CA VAL A 97 7.31 -1.19 5.35
C VAL A 97 6.17 -0.26 5.77
N PRO A 98 6.17 1.03 5.39
CA PRO A 98 5.06 1.94 5.66
C PRO A 98 3.74 1.40 5.11
N ILE A 99 2.71 1.37 5.97
CA ILE A 99 1.34 1.04 5.58
C ILE A 99 0.48 2.30 5.72
N ILE A 100 -0.22 2.66 4.66
CA ILE A 100 -1.15 3.79 4.61
C ILE A 100 -2.55 3.22 4.41
N SER A 101 -3.46 3.51 5.33
CA SER A 101 -4.87 3.19 5.15
C SER A 101 -5.45 4.11 4.07
N VAL A 102 -6.08 3.52 3.06
CA VAL A 102 -6.78 4.24 1.98
C VAL A 102 -8.28 4.07 2.10
#